data_AF-A0A7I7QDT3-F1
#
_entry.id   AF-A0A7I7QDT3-F1
#
_cell.length_a   1.000
_cell.length_b   1.000
_cell.length_c   1.000
_cell.angle_alpha   90.00
_cell.angle_beta   90.00
_cell.angle_gamma   90.00
#
_symmetry.space_group_name_H-M   'P 1'
#
loop_
_entity.id
_entity.type
_entity.pdbx_description
1 polymer ?
#
loop_
_entity_poly.entity_id
_entity_poly.type
_entity_poly.pdbx_seq_one_letter_code
_entity_poly.pdbx_strand_id
1 'polypeptide(L)'
;MLIPRVDQAKCSAVTNMADDAKLAESSRSPEIMGDAAAEILSRPARQATGNCYIDSGVLRTSGVADLSRYGGGAQPIPDQLAD
;
A
#
# COMPACT_ATOMS: atom_id res chain seq x y z
N MET A 1 -17.25 3.38 8.23
CA MET A 1 -16.16 4.24 7.78
C MET A 1 -14.99 3.32 7.44
N LEU A 2 -14.72 3.14 6.14
CA LEU A 2 -13.60 2.35 5.65
C LEU A 2 -12.35 3.24 5.77
N ILE A 3 -11.47 2.96 6.73
CA ILE A 3 -10.17 3.62 6.78
C ILE A 3 -9.15 2.58 6.31
N PRO A 4 -8.75 2.59 5.03
CA PRO A 4 -7.65 1.75 4.58
C PRO A 4 -6.38 2.15 5.36
N ARG A 5 -5.69 1.16 5.94
CA ARG A 5 -4.34 1.36 6.47
C ARG A 5 -3.35 1.17 5.31
N VAL A 6 -2.38 2.04 5.27
CA VAL A 6 -1.39 2.15 4.20
C VAL A 6 -0.18 1.27 4.53
N ASP A 7 0.33 0.52 3.56
CA ASP A 7 1.74 0.15 3.55
C ASP A 7 2.48 1.29 2.83
N GLN A 8 3.69 1.63 3.26
CA GLN A 8 4.45 2.85 2.90
C GLN A 8 4.39 3.21 1.40
N ALA A 9 3.41 4.07 1.06
CA ALA A 9 3.21 4.62 -0.26
C ALA A 9 4.10 5.87 -0.45
N LYS A 10 4.85 5.89 -1.55
CA LYS A 10 5.75 6.97 -1.96
C LYS A 10 4.94 8.22 -2.29
N CYS A 11 4.96 9.18 -1.37
CA CYS A 11 4.31 10.48 -1.49
C CYS A 11 5.30 11.56 -1.96
N SER A 12 4.86 12.62 -2.64
CA SER A 12 5.74 13.70 -3.11
C SER A 12 6.57 14.37 -2.00
N ALA A 13 6.12 14.27 -0.75
CA ALA A 13 6.86 14.72 0.42
C ALA A 13 8.17 13.94 0.64
N VAL A 14 8.21 12.63 0.36
CA VAL A 14 9.42 11.78 0.50
C VAL A 14 10.38 11.90 -0.69
N THR A 15 10.04 12.67 -1.72
CA THR A 15 10.93 12.95 -2.85
C THR A 15 11.56 14.34 -2.78
N ASN A 16 11.10 15.18 -1.86
CA ASN A 16 11.47 16.58 -1.76
C ASN A 16 12.38 16.90 -0.56
N MET A 17 12.67 15.94 0.34
CA MET A 17 13.69 16.13 1.37
C MET A 17 15.05 15.64 0.86
N ALA A 18 16.11 16.37 1.24
CA ALA A 18 17.42 16.30 0.61
C ALA A 18 18.23 15.02 0.93
N ASP A 19 17.73 14.11 1.77
CA ASP A 19 18.41 12.89 2.23
C ASP A 19 17.76 11.58 1.70
N ASP A 20 16.87 11.67 0.71
CA ASP A 20 15.77 10.71 0.53
C ASP A 20 15.97 9.58 -0.51
N ALA A 21 17.11 9.44 -1.18
CA ALA A 21 17.24 8.43 -2.25
C ALA A 21 16.99 6.98 -1.76
N LYS A 22 17.52 6.63 -0.58
CA LYS A 22 17.33 5.31 0.03
C LYS A 22 15.90 5.09 0.54
N LEU A 23 15.29 6.13 1.12
CA LEU A 23 13.91 6.08 1.57
C LEU A 23 12.98 5.87 0.37
N ALA A 24 13.17 6.66 -0.69
CA ALA A 24 12.44 6.56 -1.94
C ALA A 24 12.61 5.19 -2.64
N GLU A 25 13.76 4.53 -2.54
CA GLU A 25 13.99 3.17 -3.06
C GLU A 25 13.28 2.09 -2.22
N SER A 26 13.21 2.29 -0.90
CA SER A 26 12.56 1.37 0.04
C SER A 26 11.05 1.60 0.21
N SER A 27 10.51 2.71 -0.30
CA SER A 27 9.07 2.99 -0.37
C SER A 27 8.44 2.36 -1.61
N ARG A 28 7.16 1.97 -1.50
CA ARG A 28 6.38 1.45 -2.63
C ARG A 28 5.69 2.55 -3.41
N SER A 29 5.43 2.30 -4.68
CA SER A 29 4.69 3.17 -5.58
C SER A 29 3.26 3.40 -5.06
N PRO A 30 2.73 4.63 -5.08
CA PRO A 30 1.36 4.94 -4.61
C PRO A 30 0.26 4.18 -5.37
N GLU A 31 0.57 3.64 -6.55
CA GLU A 31 -0.29 2.77 -7.34
C GLU A 31 -0.75 1.52 -6.56
N ILE A 32 0.03 1.04 -5.58
CA ILE A 32 -0.39 -0.09 -4.72
C ILE A 32 -1.68 0.22 -3.95
N MET A 33 -1.80 1.46 -3.48
CA MET A 33 -2.98 1.94 -2.76
C MET A 33 -4.17 2.11 -3.70
N GLY A 34 -3.92 2.58 -4.92
CA GLY A 34 -4.95 2.71 -5.97
C GLY A 34 -5.56 1.36 -6.33
N ASP A 35 -4.71 0.36 -6.58
CA ASP A 35 -5.16 -0.99 -6.93
C ASP A 35 -5.88 -1.68 -5.78
N ALA A 36 -5.39 -1.53 -4.54
CA ALA A 36 -6.08 -2.04 -3.36
C ALA A 36 -7.46 -1.38 -3.15
N ALA A 37 -7.58 -0.07 -3.36
CA ALA A 37 -8.86 0.62 -3.29
C ALA A 37 -9.82 0.14 -4.38
N ALA A 38 -9.36 -0.02 -5.61
CA ALA A 38 -10.16 -0.55 -6.72
C ALA A 38 -10.69 -1.95 -6.39
N GLU A 39 -9.87 -2.81 -5.80
CA GLU A 39 -10.24 -4.15 -5.37
C GLU A 39 -11.24 -4.15 -4.19
N ILE A 40 -11.12 -3.24 -3.23
CA ILE A 40 -12.11 -3.13 -2.15
C ILE A 40 -13.46 -2.64 -2.70
N LEU A 41 -13.43 -1.64 -3.59
CA LEU A 41 -14.63 -1.02 -4.16
C LEU A 41 -15.38 -1.92 -5.14
N SER A 42 -14.71 -2.92 -5.73
CA SER A 42 -15.34 -3.92 -6.61
C SER A 42 -16.13 -4.98 -5.83
N ARG A 43 -15.88 -5.13 -4.52
CA ARG A 43 -16.54 -6.13 -3.66
C ARG A 43 -17.95 -5.69 -3.27
N PRO A 44 -18.86 -6.63 -2.96
CA PRO A 44 -20.17 -6.28 -2.42
C PRO A 44 -20.05 -5.43 -1.15
N ALA A 45 -20.69 -4.26 -1.12
CA ALA A 45 -20.53 -3.28 -0.04
C ALA A 45 -20.84 -3.84 1.37
N ARG A 46 -21.73 -4.83 1.48
CA ARG A 46 -22.04 -5.52 2.75
C ARG A 46 -20.92 -6.41 3.27
N GLN A 47 -20.00 -6.84 2.40
CA GLN A 47 -18.85 -7.69 2.73
C GLN A 47 -17.58 -6.88 2.95
N ALA A 48 -17.54 -5.63 2.45
CA ALA A 48 -16.36 -4.77 2.47
C ALA A 48 -16.48 -3.56 3.42
N THR A 49 -17.31 -3.66 4.47
CA THR A 49 -17.55 -2.58 5.44
C THR A 49 -16.98 -2.92 6.81
N GLY A 50 -16.53 -1.90 7.55
CA GLY A 50 -16.06 -2.04 8.95
C GLY A 50 -14.65 -2.62 9.12
N ASN A 51 -13.91 -2.80 8.04
CA ASN A 51 -12.56 -3.37 8.06
C ASN A 51 -11.48 -2.30 7.89
N CYS A 52 -10.35 -2.50 8.55
CA CYS A 52 -9.10 -1.80 8.27
C CYS A 52 -8.23 -2.72 7.40
N TYR A 53 -8.13 -2.41 6.11
CA TYR A 53 -7.36 -3.23 5.19
C TYR A 53 -5.92 -2.75 5.09
N ILE A 54 -5.00 -3.70 4.90
CA ILE A 54 -3.66 -3.45 4.40
C ILE A 54 -3.68 -3.72 2.89
N ASP A 55 -3.20 -2.77 2.10
CA ASP A 55 -3.11 -2.86 0.63
C ASP A 55 -2.48 -4.17 0.12
N SER A 56 -1.32 -4.57 0.63
CA SER A 56 -0.63 -5.80 0.29
C SER A 56 -1.43 -7.03 0.69
N GLY A 57 -2.16 -6.98 1.80
CA GLY A 57 -3.09 -8.02 2.22
C GLY A 57 -4.30 -8.16 1.29
N VAL A 58 -4.87 -7.04 0.86
CA VAL A 58 -5.98 -6.99 -0.09
C VAL A 58 -5.57 -7.58 -1.43
N LEU A 59 -4.43 -7.12 -1.97
CA LEU A 59 -3.89 -7.57 -3.25
C LEU A 59 -3.49 -9.06 -3.21
N ARG A 60 -2.87 -9.53 -2.12
CA ARG A 60 -2.59 -10.97 -1.95
C ARG A 60 -3.87 -11.79 -1.91
N THR A 61 -4.90 -11.30 -1.22
CA THR A 61 -6.20 -11.99 -1.14
C THR A 61 -6.93 -12.02 -2.49
N SER A 62 -6.71 -11.02 -3.35
CA SER A 62 -7.25 -11.01 -4.72
C SER A 62 -6.40 -11.79 -5.72
N GLY A 63 -5.32 -12.45 -5.27
CA GLY A 63 -4.46 -13.31 -6.08
C GLY A 63 -3.19 -12.64 -6.61
N VAL A 64 -2.94 -11.38 -6.28
CA VAL A 64 -1.70 -10.66 -6.63
C VAL A 64 -0.61 -11.00 -5.60
N ALA A 65 0.12 -12.08 -5.87
CA ALA A 65 1.21 -12.53 -5.00
C ALA A 65 2.52 -11.76 -5.19
N ASP A 66 2.78 -11.32 -6.43
CA ASP A 66 3.96 -10.53 -6.77
C ASP A 66 3.66 -9.03 -6.69
N LEU A 67 4.26 -8.39 -5.70
CA LEU A 67 4.13 -6.95 -5.44
C LEU A 67 5.36 -6.16 -5.92
N SER A 68 6.33 -6.81 -6.57
CA SER A 68 7.57 -6.17 -7.04
C SER A 68 7.33 -5.02 -8.00
N ARG A 69 6.21 -5.05 -8.75
CA ARG A 69 5.77 -3.95 -9.63
C ARG A 69 5.56 -2.62 -8.90
N TYR A 70 5.34 -2.67 -7.58
CA TYR A 70 5.18 -1.48 -6.75
C TYR A 70 6.49 -1.06 -6.09
N GLY A 71 7.64 -1.68 -6.37
CA GLY A 71 8.92 -1.29 -5.76
C GLY A 71 9.03 -1.63 -4.26
N GLY A 72 9.82 -0.85 -3.53
CA GLY A 72 10.13 -1.08 -2.11
C GLY A 72 11.33 -2.01 -1.84
N GLY A 73 11.96 -2.53 -2.89
CA GLY A 73 13.12 -3.43 -2.77
C GLY A 73 12.82 -4.76 -2.07
N ALA A 74 13.87 -5.49 -1.71
CA ALA A 74 13.75 -6.81 -1.06
C ALA A 74 13.26 -6.72 0.39
N GLN A 75 13.43 -5.57 1.04
CA GLN A 75 13.01 -5.30 2.42
C GLN A 75 12.37 -3.91 2.49
N PRO A 76 11.09 -3.78 2.12
CA PRO A 76 10.37 -2.52 2.24
C PRO A 76 10.25 -2.13 3.71
N ILE A 77 10.33 -0.84 3.99
CA ILE A 77 10.17 -0.31 5.34
C ILE A 77 8.71 -0.56 5.79
N PRO A 78 8.47 -1.23 6.93
CA PRO A 78 7.11 -1.41 7.45
C PRO A 78 6.48 -0.07 7.79
N ASP A 79 5.20 0.11 7.46
CA ASP A 79 4.49 1.30 7.91
C ASP A 79 4.36 1.32 9.43
N GLN A 80 4.45 2.52 10.01
CA GLN A 80 4.46 2.73 11.46
C GLN A 80 3.12 2.39 12.13
N LEU A 81 2.06 2.21 11.33
CA LEU A 81 0.70 1.88 11.78
C LEU A 81 0.25 0.48 11.33
N ALA A 82 1.19 -0.32 10.79
CA ALA A 82 0.95 -1.69 10.36
C ALA A 82 1.02 -2.70 11.53
N ASP A 83 1.10 -2.22 12.77
CA ASP A 83 1.03 -2.99 14.02
C ASP A 83 -0.40 -3.28 14.51
#